data_AF-A0A560JJI9-F1
#
_entry.id   AF-A0A560JJI9-F1
#
_cell.length_a   1.000
_cell.length_b   1.000
_cell.length_c   1.000
_cell.angle_alpha   90.00
_cell.angle_beta   90.00
_cell.angle_gamma   90.00
#
_symmetry.space_group_name_H-M   'P 1'
#
loop_
_entity.id
_entity.type
_entity.pdbx_description
1 polymer ?
#
loop_
_entity_poly.entity_id
_entity_poly.type
_entity_poly.pdbx_seq_one_letter_code
_entity_poly.pdbx_strand_id
1 'polypeptide(L)' 'MPWSAAFEDPIPLSNGRRLRTLQEAADHIMQLPEDAQHASHWQSAIETLINAAETGGGWMMFARIAMLRALNADAPRK' A
#
# COMPACT_ATOMS: atom_id res chain seq x y z
N MET A 1 -5.26 -13.40 11.18
CA MET A 1 -5.90 -12.07 11.05
C MET A 1 -5.76 -11.65 9.58
N PRO A 2 -6.80 -11.12 8.92
CA PRO A 2 -6.74 -10.77 7.49
C PRO A 2 -5.63 -9.76 7.17
N TRP A 3 -5.40 -8.79 8.05
CA TRP A 3 -4.33 -7.79 7.91
C TRP A 3 -2.90 -8.35 8.02
N SER A 4 -2.72 -9.53 8.61
CA SER A 4 -1.40 -10.20 8.65
C SER A 4 -1.11 -10.97 7.35
N ALA A 5 -1.98 -10.93 6.34
CA ALA A 5 -1.74 -11.55 5.04
C ALA A 5 -0.51 -10.93 4.38
N ALA A 6 0.39 -11.81 3.92
CA ALA A 6 1.61 -11.41 3.23
C ALA A 6 1.34 -11.21 1.73
N PHE A 7 1.98 -10.22 1.13
CA PHE A 7 2.07 -10.11 -0.32
C PHE A 7 2.96 -11.23 -0.88
N GLU A 8 2.58 -11.78 -2.04
CA GLU A 8 3.44 -12.73 -2.78
C GLU A 8 4.79 -12.08 -3.11
N ASP A 9 4.73 -10.83 -3.59
CA ASP A 9 5.89 -9.97 -3.81
C ASP A 9 5.84 -8.76 -2.87
N PRO A 10 6.81 -8.59 -1.95
CA PRO A 10 6.86 -7.43 -1.06
C PRO A 10 6.93 -6.09 -1.83
N ILE A 11 6.37 -5.03 -1.24
CA ILE A 11 6.41 -3.68 -1.81
C ILE A 11 7.71 -2.99 -1.39
N PRO A 12 8.62 -2.65 -2.32
CA PRO A 12 9.85 -1.94 -1.99
C PRO A 12 9.60 -0.45 -1.70
N LEU A 13 10.31 0.07 -0.69
CA LEU A 13 10.39 1.50 -0.38
C LEU A 13 11.72 2.08 -0.84
N SER A 14 11.76 3.40 -1.06
CA SER A 14 12.96 4.13 -1.49
C SER A 14 14.15 4.01 -0.52
N ASN A 15 13.88 3.79 0.76
CA ASN A 15 14.89 3.58 1.81
C ASN A 15 15.41 2.13 1.90
N GLY A 16 15.06 1.25 0.94
CA GLY A 16 15.48 -0.14 0.90
C GLY A 16 14.68 -1.09 1.79
N ARG A 17 13.75 -0.58 2.61
CA ARG A 17 12.78 -1.42 3.35
C ARG A 17 11.77 -2.03 2.39
N ARG A 18 11.12 -3.11 2.83
CA ARG A 18 10.04 -3.78 2.08
C ARG A 18 8.85 -4.01 2.99
N LEU A 19 7.67 -3.63 2.54
CA LEU A 19 6.40 -3.91 3.21
C LEU A 19 5.93 -5.28 2.77
N ARG A 20 5.79 -6.19 3.73
CA ARG A 20 5.53 -7.62 3.53
C ARG A 20 4.07 -7.97 3.71
N THR A 21 3.33 -7.24 4.52
CA THR A 21 1.94 -7.55 4.88
C THR A 21 1.01 -6.37 4.62
N LEU A 22 -0.30 -6.65 4.54
CA LEU A 22 -1.32 -5.61 4.45
C LEU A 22 -1.23 -4.63 5.64
N GLN A 23 -0.93 -5.13 6.83
CA GLN A 23 -0.71 -4.31 8.01
C GLN A 23 0.48 -3.38 7.84
N GLU A 24 1.64 -3.88 7.41
CA GLU A 24 2.81 -3.02 7.18
C GLU A 24 2.54 -1.95 6.09
N ALA A 25 1.72 -2.28 5.09
CA ALA A 25 1.26 -1.32 4.09
C ALA A 25 0.34 -0.24 4.69
N ALA A 26 -0.65 -0.62 5.49
CA ALA A 26 -1.53 0.32 6.17
C ALA A 26 -0.75 1.22 7.14
N ASP A 27 0.13 0.65 7.95
CA ASP A 27 1.00 1.38 8.88
C ASP A 27 1.85 2.41 8.13
N HIS A 28 2.38 2.06 6.95
CA HIS A 28 3.14 3.00 6.14
C HIS A 28 2.30 4.23 5.74
N ILE A 29 1.05 4.02 5.29
CA ILE A 29 0.14 5.12 4.92
C ILE A 29 -0.19 5.99 6.13
N MET A 30 -0.48 5.37 7.29
CA MET A 30 -0.83 6.10 8.52
C MET A 30 0.32 6.99 9.06
N GLN A 31 1.56 6.72 8.65
CA GLN A 31 2.72 7.54 9.00
C GLN A 31 2.97 8.71 8.03
N LEU A 32 2.21 8.80 6.93
CA LEU A 32 2.29 9.93 6.01
C LEU A 32 1.65 11.18 6.62
N PRO A 33 2.04 12.39 6.18
CA PRO A 33 1.28 13.61 6.44
C PRO A 33 -0.20 13.48 6.02
N GLU A 34 -1.12 14.14 6.74
CA GLU A 34 -2.58 14.03 6.50
C GLU A 34 -2.98 14.43 5.08
N ASP A 35 -2.36 15.48 4.54
CA ASP A 35 -2.57 15.95 3.16
C ASP A 35 -2.14 14.90 2.13
N ALA A 36 -1.03 14.20 2.36
CA ALA A 36 -0.60 13.08 1.55
C ALA A 36 -1.59 11.89 1.67
N GLN A 37 -2.02 11.54 2.89
CA GLN A 37 -3.01 10.47 3.10
C GLN A 37 -4.31 10.72 2.31
N HIS A 38 -4.73 11.98 2.20
CA HIS A 38 -5.94 12.38 1.47
C HIS A 38 -5.74 12.52 -0.04
N ALA A 39 -4.50 12.41 -0.54
CA ALA A 39 -4.24 12.42 -1.97
C ALA A 39 -4.90 11.20 -2.66
N SER A 40 -5.44 11.43 -3.86
CA SER A 40 -6.26 10.44 -4.56
C SER A 40 -5.57 9.08 -4.77
N HIS A 41 -4.27 9.09 -5.02
CA HIS A 41 -3.49 7.87 -5.20
C HIS A 41 -3.34 7.06 -3.90
N TRP A 42 -3.22 7.72 -2.75
CA TRP A 42 -3.20 7.06 -1.44
C TRP A 42 -4.58 6.56 -1.03
N GLN A 43 -5.65 7.31 -1.29
CA GLN A 43 -7.03 6.86 -1.07
C GLN A 43 -7.36 5.59 -1.88
N SER A 44 -6.95 5.55 -3.16
CA SER A 44 -7.06 4.32 -3.96
C SER A 44 -6.29 3.15 -3.33
N ALA A 45 -5.07 3.39 -2.83
CA ALA A 45 -4.31 2.35 -2.14
C ALA A 45 -5.01 1.84 -0.88
N ILE A 46 -5.58 2.74 -0.05
CA ILE A 46 -6.35 2.40 1.16
C ILE A 46 -7.55 1.53 0.81
N GLU A 47 -8.39 1.95 -0.16
CA GLU A 47 -9.56 1.18 -0.59
C GLU A 47 -9.17 -0.23 -1.04
N THR A 48 -8.05 -0.34 -1.78
CA THR A 48 -7.60 -1.64 -2.27
C THR A 48 -7.05 -2.53 -1.15
N LEU A 49 -6.39 -1.95 -0.14
CA LEU A 49 -5.94 -2.67 1.06
C LEU A 49 -7.12 -3.21 1.87
N ILE A 50 -8.20 -2.42 2.03
CA ILE A 50 -9.43 -2.84 2.71
C ILE A 50 -10.06 -4.01 1.96
N ASN A 51 -10.26 -3.88 0.64
CA ASN A 51 -10.80 -4.98 -0.18
C ASN A 51 -9.95 -6.25 -0.10
N ALA A 52 -8.62 -6.11 -0.04
CA ALA A 52 -7.71 -7.23 0.14
C ALA A 52 -7.84 -7.90 1.51
N ALA A 53 -8.02 -7.13 2.58
CA ALA A 53 -8.24 -7.67 3.92
C ALA A 53 -9.60 -8.40 4.02
N GLU A 54 -10.63 -7.89 3.37
CA GLU A 54 -11.98 -8.47 3.42
C GLU A 54 -12.14 -9.70 2.51
N THR A 55 -11.60 -9.64 1.30
CA THR A 55 -11.86 -10.66 0.26
C THR A 55 -10.65 -11.56 -0.01
N GLY A 56 -9.43 -11.06 0.15
CA GLY A 56 -8.21 -11.78 -0.23
C GLY A 56 -8.12 -12.07 -1.74
N GLY A 57 -7.36 -13.10 -2.11
CA GLY A 57 -7.22 -13.55 -3.51
C GLY A 57 -6.64 -12.47 -4.42
N GLY A 58 -7.27 -12.23 -5.58
CA GLY A 58 -6.80 -11.25 -6.58
C GLY A 58 -6.65 -9.82 -6.03
N TRP A 59 -7.37 -9.47 -4.97
CA TRP A 59 -7.23 -8.18 -4.30
C TRP A 59 -5.86 -7.97 -3.66
N MET A 60 -5.13 -9.04 -3.28
CA MET A 60 -3.76 -8.94 -2.80
C MET A 60 -2.83 -8.31 -3.86
N MET A 61 -3.00 -8.71 -5.13
CA MET A 61 -2.24 -8.15 -6.25
C MET A 61 -2.65 -6.71 -6.52
N PHE A 62 -3.96 -6.40 -6.48
CA PHE A 62 -4.42 -5.03 -6.67
C PHE A 62 -3.91 -4.10 -5.58
N ALA A 63 -3.94 -4.52 -4.31
CA ALA A 63 -3.40 -3.75 -3.19
C ALA A 63 -1.92 -3.45 -3.40
N ARG A 64 -1.14 -4.44 -3.84
CA ARG A 64 0.27 -4.25 -4.19
C ARG A 64 0.46 -3.22 -5.30
N ILE A 65 -0.31 -3.31 -6.39
CA ILE A 65 -0.22 -2.40 -7.54
C ILE A 65 -0.60 -0.97 -7.13
N ALA A 66 -1.66 -0.81 -6.32
CA ALA A 66 -2.10 0.49 -5.86
C ALA A 66 -1.05 1.17 -4.98
N MET A 67 -0.42 0.42 -4.06
CA MET A 67 0.71 0.92 -3.26
C MET A 67 1.88 1.35 -4.12
N LEU A 68 2.28 0.55 -5.11
CA LEU A 68 3.37 0.90 -6.03
C LEU A 68 3.06 2.16 -6.85
N ARG A 69 1.80 2.35 -7.26
CA ARG A 69 1.37 3.56 -7.97
C ARG A 69 1.41 4.79 -7.08
N ALA A 70 0.94 4.68 -5.84
CA ALA A 70 0.99 5.75 -4.86
C ALA A 70 2.44 6.19 -4.58
N LEU A 71 3.33 5.23 -4.30
CA LEU A 71 4.75 5.49 -4.08
C LEU A 71 5.43 6.17 -5.29
N ASN A 72 5.07 5.78 -6.51
CA ASN A 72 5.60 6.39 -7.73
C ASN A 72 5.02 7.78 -8.01
N ALA A 73 3.80 8.08 -7.56
CA ALA A 73 3.19 9.40 -7.72
C ALA A 73 3.90 10.47 -6.89
N ASP A 74 4.39 10.09 -5.70
CA ASP A 74 5.12 10.96 -4.78
C ASP A 74 6.65 10.96 -5.02
N ALA A 75 7.14 10.11 -5.91
CA ALA A 75 8.55 10.11 -6.27
C ALA A 75 8.92 11.44 -6.97
N PRO A 76 9.99 12.13 -6.55
CA PRO A 76 10.42 13.35 -7.21
C PRO A 76 10.72 13.05 -8.69
N ARG A 77 10.05 13.78 -9.60
CA ARG A 77 10.35 13.69 -11.03
C ARG A 77 11.78 14.21 -11.25
N LYS A 78 12.63 13.37 -11.84
CA LYS A 78 13.97 13.75 -12.30
C LYS A 78 13.90 14.68 -13.51
#